data_AF-A0AAV8WN01-F1
#
_entry.id   AF-A0AAV8WN01-F1
#
_cell.length_a   1.000
_cell.length_b   1.000
_cell.length_c   1.000
_cell.angle_alpha   90.00
_cell.angle_beta   90.00
_cell.angle_gamma   90.00
#
_symmetry.space_group_name_H-M   'P 1'
#
loop_
_entity.id
_entity.type
_entity.pdbx_description
1 polymer ?
#
loop_
_entity_poly.entity_id
_entity_poly.type
_entity_poly.pdbx_seq_one_letter_code
_entity_poly.pdbx_strand_id
1 'polypeptide(L)' 'MRKFLHFNDNTTMMSTEHPDHDRLHKVRPLLTEINKRFSLNPLERHLFIDEQLCSSKSRQDFH' A
#
# COMPACT_ATOMS: atom_id res chain seq x y z
N MET A 1 14.62 -10.29 -13.68
CA MET A 1 13.16 -10.43 -13.54
C MET A 1 12.58 -9.56 -12.42
N ARG A 2 12.84 -9.79 -11.12
CA ARG A 2 12.21 -9.01 -10.02
C ARG A 2 12.55 -7.49 -9.95
N LYS A 3 13.61 -7.03 -10.63
CA LYS A 3 14.08 -5.63 -10.59
C LYS A 3 13.20 -4.63 -11.37
N PHE A 4 12.29 -5.11 -12.22
CA PHE A 4 11.46 -4.29 -13.09
C PHE A 4 9.95 -4.43 -12.78
N LEU A 5 9.63 -4.90 -11.57
CA LEU A 5 8.24 -5.03 -11.14
C LEU A 5 7.75 -3.69 -10.60
N HIS A 6 6.84 -3.05 -11.34
CA HIS A 6 6.18 -1.80 -10.95
C HIS A 6 4.68 -2.05 -10.89
N PHE A 7 4.05 -1.70 -9.76
CA PHE A 7 2.62 -1.89 -9.55
C PHE A 7 1.80 -0.62 -9.82
N ASN A 8 2.46 0.50 -10.11
CA ASN A 8 1.81 1.75 -10.48
C ASN A 8 2.65 2.54 -11.50
N ASP A 9 2.03 3.51 -12.17
CA ASP A 9 2.68 4.40 -13.11
C ASP A 9 3.53 5.44 -12.36
N ASN A 10 4.84 5.37 -12.51
CA ASN A 10 5.78 6.29 -11.87
C ASN A 10 5.69 7.71 -12.43
N THR A 11 5.15 7.91 -13.64
CA THR A 11 5.01 9.25 -14.25
C THR A 11 3.97 10.11 -13.53
N THR A 12 3.07 9.47 -12.76
CA THR A 12 2.01 10.13 -11.99
C THR A 12 2.40 10.38 -10.53
N MET A 13 3.61 9.97 -10.12
CA MET A 13 4.08 10.17 -8.75
C MET A 13 4.46 11.63 -8.52
N MET A 14 3.78 12.29 -7.59
CA MET A 14 4.06 13.67 -7.21
C MET A 14 5.38 13.78 -6.41
N SER A 15 5.92 15.00 -6.29
CA SER A 15 7.11 15.24 -5.45
C SER A 15 6.74 15.20 -3.96
N THR A 16 7.74 14.96 -3.10
CA THR A 16 7.56 14.80 -1.65
C THR A 16 6.99 16.02 -0.93
N GLU A 17 7.13 17.21 -1.53
CA GLU A 17 6.66 18.50 -1.01
C GLU A 17 5.21 18.79 -1.42
N HIS A 18 4.68 18.05 -2.40
CA HIS A 18 3.31 18.26 -2.88
C HIS A 18 2.31 17.82 -1.81
N PRO A 19 1.26 18.60 -1.53
CA PRO A 19 0.26 18.25 -0.50
C PRO A 19 -0.41 16.90 -0.74
N ASP A 20 -0.61 16.53 -2.01
CA ASP A 20 -1.24 15.26 -2.41
C ASP A 20 -0.23 14.11 -2.63
N HIS A 21 1.01 14.24 -2.17
CA HIS A 21 2.00 13.18 -2.31
C HIS A 21 1.60 11.92 -1.55
N ASP A 22 1.31 10.85 -2.30
CA ASP A 22 1.02 9.54 -1.73
C ASP A 22 2.31 8.72 -1.53
N ARG A 23 2.73 8.55 -0.27
CA ARG A 23 3.89 7.71 0.09
C ARG A 23 3.73 6.24 -0.31
N LEU A 24 2.50 5.76 -0.46
CA LEU A 24 2.20 4.39 -0.89
C LEU A 24 1.92 4.29 -2.40
N HIS A 25 2.10 5.36 -3.18
CA HIS A 25 1.76 5.43 -4.61
C HIS A 25 2.20 4.18 -5.39
N LYS A 26 3.45 3.74 -5.17
CA LYS A 26 4.05 2.61 -5.90
C LYS A 26 3.35 1.28 -5.67
N VAL A 27 2.62 1.10 -4.57
CA VAL A 27 1.88 -0.13 -4.23
C VAL A 27 0.37 0.11 -4.12
N ARG A 28 -0.10 1.35 -4.30
CA ARG A 28 -1.49 1.75 -4.10
C ARG A 28 -2.48 0.88 -4.88
N PRO A 29 -2.27 0.53 -6.16
CA PRO A 29 -3.21 -0.31 -6.89
C PRO A 29 -3.35 -1.71 -6.29
N LEU A 30 -2.26 -2.27 -5.77
CA LEU A 30 -2.28 -3.57 -5.10
C LEU A 30 -3.08 -3.52 -3.80
N LEU A 31 -2.86 -2.49 -2.96
CA LEU A 31 -3.61 -2.30 -1.72
C LEU A 31 -5.10 -2.11 -1.98
N THR A 32 -5.46 -1.33 -2.99
CA THR A 32 -6.86 -1.12 -3.39
C THR A 32 -7.53 -2.42 -3.80
N GLU A 33 -6.88 -3.23 -4.64
CA GLU A 33 -7.44 -4.50 -5.10
C GLU A 33 -7.54 -5.54 -3.98
N ILE A 34 -6.52 -5.63 -3.11
CA ILE A 34 -6.54 -6.49 -1.92
C ILE A 34 -7.71 -6.11 -1.02
N ASN A 35 -7.82 -4.84 -0.63
CA ASN A 35 -8.92 -4.38 0.23
C ASN A 35 -10.28 -4.68 -0.40
N LYS A 36 -10.46 -4.37 -1.69
CA LYS A 36 -11.69 -4.68 -2.42
C LYS A 36 -12.05 -6.17 -2.34
N ARG A 37 -11.08 -7.07 -2.55
CA ARG A 37 -11.32 -8.52 -2.50
C ARG A 37 -11.67 -8.99 -1.09
N PHE A 38 -10.94 -8.54 -0.07
CA PHE A 38 -11.21 -8.96 1.30
C PHE A 38 -12.55 -8.44 1.82
N SER A 39 -12.97 -7.24 1.39
CA SER A 39 -14.29 -6.68 1.72
C SER A 39 -15.47 -7.46 1.14
N LEU A 40 -15.25 -8.38 0.19
CA LEU A 40 -16.32 -9.27 -0.31
C LEU A 40 -16.69 -10.38 0.70
N ASN A 41 -15.84 -10.64 1.68
CA ASN A 41 -16.11 -11.65 2.68
C ASN A 41 -17.02 -11.06 3.78
N PRO A 42 -18.07 -11.79 4.20
CA PRO A 42 -18.89 -11.37 5.33
C PRO A 42 -18.02 -11.20 6.59
N LEU A 43 -18.20 -10.10 7.29
CA LEU A 43 -17.54 -9.87 8.57
C LEU A 43 -18.22 -10.67 9.68
N GLU A 44 -17.42 -11.24 10.57
CA GLU A 44 -17.93 -11.89 11.77
C GLU A 44 -18.47 -10.85 12.77
N ARG A 45 -19.37 -11.30 13.66
CA ARG A 45 -19.97 -10.43 14.69
C ARG A 45 -18.94 -9.88 15.69
N HIS A 46 -17.86 -10.62 15.93
CA HIS A 46 -16.79 -10.23 16.83
C HIS A 46 -15.50 -10.15 16.02
N LEU A 47 -15.01 -8.92 15.82
CA LEU A 47 -13.76 -8.67 15.12
C LEU A 47 -12.71 -8.22 16.13
N PHE A 48 -11.47 -8.65 15.88
CA PHE A 48 -10.30 -8.13 16.58
C PHE A 48 -9.50 -7.28 15.62
N ILE A 49 -9.06 -6.12 16.10
CA ILE A 49 -8.19 -5.20 15.38
C ILE A 49 -6.87 -5.23 16.10
N ASP A 50 -5.81 -5.51 15.36
CA ASP A 50 -4.44 -5.55 15.87
C ASP A 50 -3.48 -5.00 14.82
N GLU A 51 -2.28 -4.65 15.25
CA GLU A 51 -1.21 -4.17 14.38
C GLU A 51 -0.33 -5.34 13.93
N GLN A 52 -0.01 -5.39 12.64
CA GLN A 52 0.97 -6.33 12.11
C GLN A 52 2.17 -5.59 11.55
N LEU A 53 3.35 -5.90 12.07
CA LEU A 53 4.60 -5.36 11.56
C LEU A 53 5.09 -6.14 10.33
N CYS A 54 5.27 -5.44 9.21
CA CYS A 54 5.96 -5.97 8.04
C CYS A 54 7.42 -5.48 8.05
N SER A 55 8.34 -6.33 8.51
CA SER A 55 9.73 -5.94 8.67
C SER A 55 10.42 -5.72 7.32
N SER A 56 11.10 -4.59 7.18
CA SER A 56 12.01 -4.29 6.08
C SER A 56 13.32 -3.73 6.62
N LYS A 57 14.43 -4.15 6.02
CA LYS A 57 15.76 -3.56 6.26
C LYS A 57 16.13 -2.50 5.22
N SER A 58 15.25 -2.26 4.24
CA SER A 58 15.46 -1.24 3.23
C SER A 58 15.13 0.13 3.79
N ARG A 59 15.78 1.18 3.27
CA ARG A 59 15.38 2.56 3.55
C ARG A 59 13.95 2.76 3.04
N GLN A 60 13.04 3.08 3.94
CA GLN A 60 11.65 3.40 3.67
C GLN A 60 11.30 4.66 4.44
N ASP A 61 10.62 5.61 3.78
CA ASP A 61 10.23 6.87 4.38
C ASP A 61 8.74 6.80 4.73
N PHE A 62 8.43 6.32 5.94
CA PHE A 62 7.06 6.23 6.49
C PHE A 62 6.76 7.29 7.58
N HIS A 63 7.74 8.13 7.95
CA HIS A 63 7.62 9.19 8.97
C HIS A 63 7.09 10.50 8.43
#